data_AF-A0A2N3D7E5-F1
#
_entry.id   AF-A0A2N3D7E5-F1
#
_cell.length_a   1.000
_cell.length_b   1.000
_cell.length_c   1.000
_cell.angle_alpha   90.00
_cell.angle_beta   90.00
_cell.angle_gamma   90.00
#
_symmetry.space_group_name_H-M   'P 1'
#
loop_
_entity.id
_entity.type
_entity.pdbx_description
1 polymer ?
#
loop_
_entity_poly.entity_id
_entity_poly.type
_entity_poly.pdbx_seq_one_letter_code
_entity_poly.pdbx_strand_id
1 'polypeptide(L)'
;MMLEQGFDLAAMPKPAPVPTIDPASMIRASADYWADTMTLWQRFLDPAKAEPVAETPEQARDKRFKAPQWREQPLFDFIRQSYFTLSDHLLKGVDAIEGLAPKQKEQLRFATQGFIDAMSPSNFPATNPLVLERTIETRGENLLKGLAHMLHDLSKGQMTQTAEGVFEVGSNIAMTPGKVVKRTPLYELIQYSPTTDTVYETPLIIFPPWINRFYILDLSAEKSFIRWAVEQGLTVFVVSWRSADASMADVTWDDYVERGQIDAIDTVRELLGVDAVHAIGYCVAGTTLAATLAVLAARGQADRVKSATFFTAQVDFSEAGDLNVFVDDEQLALIQSLGKDGYLDGRYMAATFNLLRGRDLIWNYVTSNYLLGEDYMPFDLLHWNSDVTNLPAKWHQSYLTDLYRDNRLVQPGALHIGETPIDLRLNSPGGSVFDAVAI
;
A
#
# COMPACT_ATOMS: atom_id res chain seq x y z
N MET A 1 42.16 -29.92 2.72
CA MET A 1 42.96 -28.76 2.29
C MET A 1 42.06 -27.52 2.19
N MET A 2 41.32 -27.22 3.26
CA MET A 2 40.44 -26.05 3.41
C MET A 2 40.65 -25.47 4.81
N LEU A 3 41.86 -24.99 5.07
CA LEU A 3 42.25 -24.33 6.33
C LEU A 3 43.32 -23.26 6.04
N GLU A 4 43.19 -22.52 4.94
CA GLU A 4 44.11 -21.42 4.57
C GLU A 4 43.39 -20.24 3.90
N GLN A 5 42.27 -19.79 4.47
CA GLN A 5 41.78 -18.44 4.19
C GLN A 5 41.58 -17.74 5.53
N GLY A 6 42.58 -16.94 5.89
CA GLY A 6 42.55 -16.10 7.09
C GLY A 6 41.35 -15.16 7.02
N PHE A 7 40.54 -15.17 8.07
CA PHE A 7 39.59 -14.11 8.36
C PHE A 7 40.39 -12.80 8.52
N ASP A 8 40.30 -11.92 7.53
CA ASP A 8 40.79 -10.56 7.65
C ASP A 8 39.82 -9.78 8.54
N LEU A 9 40.13 -9.73 9.84
CA LEU A 9 39.39 -8.97 10.86
C LEU A 9 39.40 -7.45 10.61
N ALA A 10 40.14 -6.95 9.60
CA ALA A 10 40.18 -5.53 9.25
C ALA A 10 39.07 -5.08 8.28
N ALA A 11 38.26 -6.00 7.73
CA ALA A 11 37.19 -5.70 6.77
C ALA A 11 35.78 -5.67 7.39
N MET A 12 35.64 -5.61 8.72
CA MET A 12 34.35 -5.34 9.34
C MET A 12 33.96 -3.87 9.17
N PRO A 13 32.72 -3.54 8.77
CA PRO A 13 32.24 -2.17 8.83
C PRO A 13 32.42 -1.67 10.26
N LYS A 14 33.03 -0.49 10.41
CA LYS A 14 33.19 0.14 11.73
C LYS A 14 31.81 0.18 12.40
N PRO A 15 31.68 -0.22 13.68
CA PRO A 15 30.42 -0.06 14.37
C PRO A 15 30.02 1.40 14.29
N ALA A 16 28.79 1.67 13.84
CA ALA A 16 28.22 3.00 13.88
C ALA A 16 28.37 3.55 15.32
N PRO A 17 28.69 4.84 15.50
CA PRO A 17 28.77 5.42 16.82
C PRO A 17 27.48 5.10 17.58
N VAL A 18 27.62 4.53 18.78
CA VAL A 18 26.48 4.24 19.65
C VAL A 18 25.77 5.57 19.88
N PRO A 19 24.49 5.72 19.51
CA PRO A 19 23.79 6.98 19.65
C PRO A 19 23.82 7.39 21.12
N THR A 20 24.42 8.56 21.38
CA THR A 20 24.53 9.09 22.74
C THR A 20 23.22 9.76 23.11
N ILE A 21 22.46 9.18 24.03
CA ILE A 21 21.31 9.84 24.64
C ILE A 21 21.87 10.88 25.62
N ASP A 22 21.47 12.15 25.48
CA ASP A 22 21.81 13.20 26.45
C ASP A 22 21.34 12.78 27.85
N PRO A 23 22.24 12.64 28.84
CA PRO A 23 21.85 12.26 30.21
C PRO A 23 20.83 13.22 30.82
N ALA A 24 20.86 14.51 30.47
CA ALA A 24 19.92 15.49 30.99
C ALA A 24 18.53 15.37 30.33
N SER A 25 18.46 14.95 29.06
CA SER A 25 17.18 14.64 28.40
C SER A 25 16.57 13.35 28.96
N MET A 26 17.38 12.32 29.24
CA MET A 26 16.94 11.06 29.84
C MET A 26 16.38 11.26 31.26
N ILE A 27 17.04 12.10 32.07
CA ILE A 27 16.57 12.43 33.42
C ILE A 27 15.23 13.17 33.37
N ARG A 28 15.08 14.15 32.46
CA ARG A 28 13.81 14.88 32.25
C ARG A 28 12.70 13.95 31.79
N ALA A 29 12.95 13.14 30.75
CA ALA A 29 11.98 12.16 30.26
C ALA A 29 11.53 11.17 31.36
N SER A 30 12.47 10.72 32.19
CA SER A 30 12.16 9.85 33.33
C SER A 30 11.29 10.57 34.38
N ALA A 31 11.60 11.82 34.70
CA ALA A 31 10.83 12.62 35.65
C ALA A 31 9.41 12.90 35.14
N ASP A 32 9.27 13.26 33.85
CA ASP A 32 7.98 13.49 33.20
C ASP A 32 7.12 12.21 33.20
N TYR A 33 7.71 11.06 32.85
CA TYR A 33 7.03 9.75 32.91
C TYR A 33 6.51 9.42 34.32
N TRP A 34 7.32 9.66 35.35
CA TRP A 34 6.90 9.44 36.74
C TRP A 34 5.79 10.40 37.16
N ALA A 35 5.84 11.66 36.76
CA ALA A 35 4.80 12.65 37.05
C ALA A 35 3.47 12.27 36.39
N ASP A 36 3.50 11.90 35.11
CA ASP A 36 2.32 11.45 34.37
C ASP A 36 1.73 10.17 34.98
N THR A 37 2.59 9.19 35.30
CA THR A 37 2.18 7.93 35.94
C THR A 37 1.53 8.18 37.32
N MET A 38 2.10 9.06 38.14
CA MET A 38 1.51 9.42 39.43
C MET A 38 0.16 10.11 39.27
N THR A 39 0.01 10.97 38.26
CA THR A 39 -1.27 11.61 37.91
C THR A 39 -2.32 10.55 37.55
N LEU A 40 -1.96 9.54 36.75
CA LEU A 40 -2.87 8.42 36.41
C LEU A 40 -3.31 7.63 37.65
N TRP A 41 -2.37 7.30 38.54
CA TRP A 41 -2.69 6.58 39.78
C TRP A 41 -3.57 7.38 40.73
N GLN A 42 -3.32 8.69 40.88
CA GLN A 42 -4.17 9.57 41.68
C GLN A 42 -5.61 9.60 41.15
N ARG A 43 -5.79 9.67 39.83
CA ARG A 43 -7.12 9.61 39.19
C ARG A 43 -7.83 8.29 39.42
N PHE A 44 -7.12 7.17 39.28
CA PHE A 44 -7.69 5.86 39.51
C PHE A 44 -8.15 5.66 40.96
N LEU A 45 -7.42 6.22 41.93
CA LEU A 45 -7.73 6.12 43.35
C LEU A 45 -8.81 7.10 43.84
N ASP A 46 -8.94 8.30 43.25
CA ASP A 46 -9.97 9.30 43.58
C ASP A 46 -10.64 9.88 42.31
N PRO A 47 -11.45 9.08 41.59
CA PRO A 47 -12.06 9.49 40.32
C PRO A 47 -13.08 10.63 40.49
N ALA A 48 -13.61 10.85 41.69
CA ALA A 48 -14.61 11.90 41.97
C ALA A 48 -14.01 13.33 41.98
N LYS A 49 -12.69 13.46 42.12
CA LYS A 49 -11.97 14.75 42.13
C LYS A 49 -11.00 14.91 40.95
N ALA A 50 -10.92 13.93 40.08
CA ALA A 50 -10.06 13.97 38.91
C ALA A 50 -10.61 14.94 37.86
N GLU A 51 -9.79 15.90 37.40
CA GLU A 51 -10.10 16.61 36.17
C GLU A 51 -10.08 15.63 34.98
N PRO A 52 -10.89 15.82 33.92
CA PRO A 52 -10.82 14.99 32.72
C PRO A 52 -9.43 15.10 32.06
N VAL A 53 -8.86 13.98 31.61
CA VAL A 53 -7.70 14.04 30.70
C VAL A 53 -8.19 14.60 29.37
N ALA A 54 -7.58 15.70 28.91
CA ALA A 54 -7.77 16.14 27.54
C ALA A 54 -7.08 15.13 26.60
N GLU A 55 -7.88 14.39 25.84
CA GLU A 55 -7.37 13.56 24.75
C GLU A 55 -6.85 14.47 23.63
N THR A 56 -5.72 14.11 23.03
CA THR A 56 -5.32 14.73 21.77
C THR A 56 -6.35 14.40 20.67
N PRO A 57 -6.46 15.22 19.61
CA PRO A 57 -7.34 14.89 18.48
C PRO A 57 -7.07 13.50 17.88
N GLU A 58 -5.80 13.06 17.87
CA GLU A 58 -5.39 11.74 17.41
C GLU A 58 -5.89 10.63 18.34
N GLN A 59 -5.74 10.79 19.65
CA GLN A 59 -6.23 9.85 20.65
C GLN A 59 -7.76 9.73 20.61
N ALA A 60 -8.46 10.86 20.44
CA ALA A 60 -9.92 10.89 20.34
C ALA A 60 -10.45 10.21 19.07
N ARG A 61 -9.66 10.15 18.00
CA ARG A 61 -10.00 9.48 16.73
C ARG A 61 -9.63 7.99 16.70
N ASP A 62 -8.92 7.47 17.70
CA ASP A 62 -8.52 6.07 17.77
C ASP A 62 -9.75 5.15 17.92
N LYS A 63 -10.08 4.46 16.82
CA LYS A 63 -11.29 3.62 16.73
C LYS A 63 -11.26 2.43 17.68
N ARG A 64 -10.08 1.97 18.10
CA ARG A 64 -9.91 0.83 19.03
C ARG A 64 -10.53 1.12 20.40
N PHE A 65 -10.60 2.41 20.77
CA PHE A 65 -11.18 2.88 22.02
C PHE A 65 -12.54 3.58 21.85
N LYS A 66 -13.28 3.25 20.78
CA LYS A 66 -14.60 3.86 20.49
C LYS A 66 -15.69 3.46 21.49
N ALA A 67 -15.61 2.26 22.06
CA ALA A 67 -16.64 1.75 22.96
C ALA A 67 -16.71 2.57 24.26
N PRO A 68 -17.92 2.88 24.78
CA PRO A 68 -18.09 3.73 25.95
C PRO A 68 -17.41 3.16 27.20
N GLN A 69 -17.33 1.83 27.34
CA GLN A 69 -16.68 1.15 28.46
C GLN A 69 -15.23 1.62 28.69
N TRP A 70 -14.52 2.01 27.63
CA TRP A 70 -13.15 2.52 27.71
C TRP A 70 -13.01 3.89 28.40
N ARG A 71 -14.11 4.63 28.56
CA ARG A 71 -14.16 5.93 29.25
C ARG A 71 -15.02 5.90 30.50
N GLU A 72 -16.06 5.08 30.51
CA GLU A 72 -17.05 5.03 31.59
C GLU A 72 -16.62 4.10 32.74
N GLN A 73 -15.81 3.08 32.47
CA GLN A 73 -15.37 2.13 33.50
C GLN A 73 -13.96 2.47 34.01
N PRO A 74 -13.77 2.75 35.32
CA PRO A 74 -12.51 3.26 35.85
C PRO A 74 -11.28 2.38 35.56
N LEU A 75 -11.45 1.06 35.55
CA LEU A 75 -10.36 0.13 35.24
C LEU A 75 -9.90 0.24 33.77
N PHE A 76 -10.85 0.24 32.83
CA PHE A 76 -10.54 0.29 31.40
C PHE A 76 -10.06 1.68 30.97
N ASP A 77 -10.59 2.73 31.61
CA ASP A 77 -10.10 4.09 31.45
C ASP A 77 -8.65 4.22 31.91
N PHE A 78 -8.30 3.67 33.07
CA PHE A 78 -6.92 3.63 33.56
C PHE A 78 -5.97 2.86 32.62
N ILE A 79 -6.39 1.69 32.12
CA ILE A 79 -5.60 0.89 31.16
C ILE A 79 -5.36 1.69 29.87
N ARG A 80 -6.40 2.31 29.32
CA ARG A 80 -6.33 3.13 28.10
C ARG A 80 -5.41 4.33 28.27
N GLN A 81 -5.54 5.08 29.36
CA GLN A 81 -4.70 6.26 29.61
C GLN A 81 -3.24 5.87 29.88
N SER A 82 -3.01 4.74 30.57
CA SER A 82 -1.67 4.18 30.77
C SER A 82 -1.02 3.82 29.43
N TYR A 83 -1.79 3.21 28.53
CA TYR A 83 -1.35 2.91 27.17
C TYR A 83 -0.95 4.16 26.40
N PHE A 84 -1.79 5.20 26.37
CA PHE A 84 -1.48 6.44 25.66
C PHE A 84 -0.25 7.14 26.24
N THR A 85 -0.16 7.21 27.56
CA THR A 85 0.99 7.81 28.25
C THR A 85 2.29 7.09 27.91
N LEU A 86 2.30 5.75 28.00
CA LEU A 86 3.48 4.96 27.63
C LEU A 86 3.83 5.11 26.14
N SER A 87 2.83 5.15 25.27
CA SER A 87 3.01 5.34 23.83
C SER A 87 3.67 6.68 23.52
N ASP A 88 3.18 7.77 24.12
CA ASP A 88 3.72 9.11 23.92
C ASP A 88 5.17 9.21 24.42
N HIS A 89 5.49 8.59 25.56
CA HIS A 89 6.86 8.56 26.10
C HIS A 89 7.81 7.74 25.25
N LEU A 90 7.38 6.59 24.72
CA LEU A 90 8.20 5.78 23.80
C LEU A 90 8.54 6.55 22.51
N LEU A 91 7.55 7.22 21.91
CA LEU A 91 7.75 8.01 20.70
C LEU A 91 8.62 9.25 20.96
N LYS A 92 8.36 10.00 22.04
CA LYS A 92 9.24 11.11 22.47
C LYS A 92 10.67 10.64 22.72
N GLY A 93 10.83 9.44 23.27
CA GLY A 93 12.12 8.82 23.50
C GLY A 93 12.90 8.63 22.19
N VAL A 94 12.25 8.14 21.14
CA VAL A 94 12.84 8.03 19.80
C VAL A 94 13.18 9.41 19.22
N ASP A 95 12.28 10.38 19.38
CA ASP A 95 12.47 11.74 18.89
C ASP A 95 13.61 12.49 19.62
N ALA A 96 13.90 12.13 20.87
CA ALA A 96 15.01 12.68 21.66
C ALA A 96 16.38 12.06 21.34
N ILE A 97 16.45 10.99 20.53
CA ILE A 97 17.73 10.42 20.11
C ILE A 97 18.41 11.36 19.12
N GLU A 98 19.60 11.83 19.50
CA GLU A 98 20.50 12.64 18.68
C GLU A 98 21.55 11.76 17.98
N GLY A 99 22.10 12.24 16.87
CA GLY A 99 23.19 11.57 16.15
C GLY A 99 22.77 10.43 15.20
N LEU A 100 21.48 10.12 15.10
CA LEU A 100 20.96 9.21 14.06
C LEU A 100 20.76 9.94 12.73
N ALA A 101 21.06 9.25 11.62
CA ALA A 101 20.68 9.75 10.31
C ALA A 101 19.14 9.82 10.19
N PRO A 102 18.57 10.78 9.44
CA PRO A 102 17.12 10.96 9.32
C PRO A 102 16.36 9.66 8.99
N LYS A 103 16.82 8.92 7.97
CA LYS A 103 16.23 7.64 7.57
C LYS A 103 16.25 6.57 8.67
N GLN A 104 17.35 6.48 9.43
CA GLN A 104 17.45 5.53 10.55
C GLN A 104 16.51 5.91 11.70
N LYS A 105 16.33 7.21 11.95
CA LYS A 105 15.38 7.71 12.94
C LYS A 105 13.93 7.41 12.53
N GLU A 106 13.60 7.56 11.24
CA GLU A 106 12.30 7.16 10.69
C GLU A 106 12.06 5.65 10.80
N GLN A 107 13.04 4.81 10.44
CA GLN A 107 12.98 3.36 10.63
C GLN A 107 12.72 2.98 12.10
N LEU A 108 13.43 3.60 13.05
CA LEU A 108 13.23 3.36 14.47
C LEU A 108 11.86 3.83 14.96
N ARG A 109 11.39 4.98 14.48
CA ARG A 109 10.06 5.52 14.78
C ARG A 109 8.97 4.58 14.27
N PHE A 110 9.09 4.12 13.02
CA PHE A 110 8.17 3.15 12.41
C PHE A 110 8.12 1.84 13.21
N ALA A 111 9.28 1.27 13.57
CA ALA A 111 9.35 0.04 14.36
C ALA A 111 8.76 0.22 15.77
N THR A 112 9.04 1.35 16.42
CA THR A 112 8.51 1.67 17.75
C THR A 112 6.99 1.85 17.71
N GLN A 113 6.47 2.51 16.67
CA GLN A 113 5.04 2.63 16.45
C GLN A 113 4.38 1.26 16.26
N GLY A 114 4.98 0.37 15.45
CA GLY A 114 4.50 -1.00 15.27
C GLY A 114 4.44 -1.79 16.59
N PHE A 115 5.45 -1.64 17.46
CA PHE A 115 5.45 -2.24 18.79
C PHE A 115 4.33 -1.67 19.69
N ILE A 116 4.18 -0.34 19.73
CA ILE A 116 3.09 0.33 20.46
C ILE A 116 1.73 -0.17 20.00
N ASP A 117 1.54 -0.35 18.69
CA ASP A 117 0.27 -0.79 18.13
C ASP A 117 -0.04 -2.23 18.50
N ALA A 118 0.97 -3.11 18.47
CA ALA A 118 0.85 -4.50 18.87
C ALA A 118 0.53 -4.67 20.36
N MET A 119 1.12 -3.82 21.20
CA MET A 119 0.91 -3.82 22.65
C MET A 119 -0.37 -3.11 23.09
N SER A 120 -1.23 -2.68 22.16
CA SER A 120 -2.50 -2.05 22.51
C SER A 120 -3.37 -2.97 23.36
N PRO A 121 -3.96 -2.48 24.47
CA PRO A 121 -4.81 -3.28 25.34
C PRO A 121 -6.11 -3.75 24.64
N SER A 122 -6.50 -3.13 23.52
CA SER A 122 -7.60 -3.60 22.67
C SER A 122 -7.33 -4.96 22.02
N ASN A 123 -6.07 -5.38 21.91
CA ASN A 123 -5.66 -6.57 21.16
C ASN A 123 -5.61 -7.83 22.03
N PHE A 124 -5.91 -7.74 23.33
CA PHE A 124 -5.82 -8.87 24.26
C PHE A 124 -7.18 -9.15 24.91
N PRO A 125 -7.62 -10.43 25.00
CA PRO A 125 -8.90 -10.78 25.62
C PRO A 125 -9.08 -10.26 27.04
N ALA A 126 -8.01 -10.29 27.84
CA ALA A 126 -8.06 -9.95 29.27
C ALA A 126 -8.21 -8.45 29.54
N THR A 127 -7.91 -7.59 28.58
CA THR A 127 -7.89 -6.13 28.76
C THR A 127 -8.90 -5.41 27.87
N ASN A 128 -9.61 -6.13 26.99
CA ASN A 128 -10.61 -5.56 26.11
C ASN A 128 -12.03 -5.77 26.71
N PRO A 129 -12.75 -4.69 27.09
CA PRO A 129 -14.05 -4.80 27.75
C PRO A 129 -15.10 -5.50 26.87
N LEU A 130 -15.11 -5.24 25.56
CA LEU A 130 -16.05 -5.85 24.63
C LEU A 130 -15.80 -7.35 24.49
N VAL A 131 -14.53 -7.76 24.46
CA VAL A 131 -14.16 -9.18 24.37
C VAL A 131 -14.54 -9.90 25.66
N LEU A 132 -14.30 -9.31 26.83
CA LEU A 132 -14.69 -9.88 28.12
C LEU A 132 -16.21 -10.05 28.21
N GLU A 133 -16.96 -9.01 27.88
CA GLU A 133 -18.43 -9.03 27.87
C GLU A 133 -18.94 -10.12 26.93
N ARG A 134 -18.46 -10.14 25.69
CA ARG A 134 -18.82 -11.17 24.70
C ARG A 134 -18.47 -12.57 25.16
N THR A 135 -17.29 -12.75 25.77
CA THR A 135 -16.83 -14.05 26.29
C THR A 135 -17.73 -14.57 27.39
N ILE A 136 -18.23 -13.68 28.26
CA ILE A 136 -19.20 -14.05 29.30
C ILE A 136 -20.54 -14.42 28.67
N GLU A 137 -21.04 -13.60 27.74
CA GLU A 137 -22.32 -13.82 27.04
C GLU A 137 -22.34 -15.15 26.29
N THR A 138 -21.29 -15.44 25.52
CA THR A 138 -21.19 -16.64 24.67
C THR A 138 -20.51 -17.80 25.38
N ARG A 139 -20.21 -17.69 26.69
CA ARG A 139 -19.49 -18.71 27.47
C ARG A 139 -18.19 -19.20 26.80
N GLY A 140 -17.45 -18.27 26.18
CA GLY A 140 -16.18 -18.53 25.49
C GLY A 140 -16.27 -19.02 24.04
N GLU A 141 -17.47 -19.20 23.47
CA GLU A 141 -17.62 -19.62 22.07
C GLU A 141 -16.99 -18.65 21.06
N ASN A 142 -17.04 -17.34 21.32
CA ASN A 142 -16.37 -16.31 20.51
C ASN A 142 -14.87 -16.59 20.34
N LEU A 143 -14.18 -17.00 21.41
CA LEU A 143 -12.74 -17.28 21.38
C LEU A 143 -12.43 -18.57 20.63
N LEU A 144 -13.29 -19.59 20.74
CA LEU A 144 -13.14 -20.84 19.98
C LEU A 144 -13.32 -20.60 18.48
N LYS A 145 -14.34 -19.82 18.10
CA LYS A 145 -14.58 -19.43 16.72
C LYS A 145 -13.43 -18.57 16.18
N GLY A 146 -12.97 -17.60 16.96
CA GLY A 146 -11.84 -16.76 16.58
C GLY A 146 -10.52 -17.51 16.46
N LEU A 147 -10.27 -18.53 17.29
CA LEU A 147 -9.13 -19.44 17.12
C LEU A 147 -9.23 -20.23 15.82
N ALA A 148 -10.42 -20.71 15.45
CA ALA A 148 -10.62 -21.40 14.18
C ALA A 148 -10.34 -20.47 12.98
N HIS A 149 -10.77 -19.21 13.04
CA HIS A 149 -10.43 -18.19 12.04
C HIS A 149 -8.92 -17.97 11.92
N MET A 150 -8.22 -17.81 13.06
CA MET A 150 -6.77 -17.60 13.08
C MET A 150 -6.02 -18.81 12.49
N LEU A 151 -6.40 -20.04 12.84
CA LEU A 151 -5.77 -21.25 12.31
C LEU A 151 -6.01 -21.41 10.79
N HIS A 152 -7.21 -21.07 10.31
CA HIS A 152 -7.52 -21.06 8.87
C HIS A 152 -6.62 -20.06 8.13
N ASP A 153 -6.51 -18.84 8.62
CA ASP A 153 -5.68 -17.78 8.00
C ASP A 153 -4.19 -18.14 8.02
N LEU A 154 -3.70 -18.71 9.14
CA LEU A 154 -2.33 -19.22 9.24
C LEU A 154 -2.07 -20.33 8.21
N SER A 155 -3.03 -21.22 7.97
CA SER A 155 -2.89 -22.29 6.96
C SER A 155 -2.81 -21.77 5.53
N LYS A 156 -3.43 -20.61 5.25
CA LYS A 156 -3.37 -19.92 3.97
C LYS A 156 -2.12 -19.05 3.78
N GLY A 157 -1.46 -18.70 4.88
CA GLY A 157 -0.34 -17.77 4.88
C GLY A 157 -0.74 -16.31 4.61
N GLN A 158 -2.03 -15.97 4.74
CA GLN A 158 -2.55 -14.61 4.60
C GLN A 158 -3.81 -14.41 5.47
N MET A 159 -3.98 -13.20 5.98
CA MET A 159 -5.14 -12.81 6.79
C MET A 159 -6.39 -12.66 5.91
N THR A 160 -7.50 -13.26 6.33
CA THR A 160 -8.78 -13.12 5.63
C THR A 160 -9.44 -11.81 6.06
N GLN A 161 -9.74 -10.95 5.10
CA GLN A 161 -10.32 -9.62 5.35
C GLN A 161 -11.76 -9.47 4.86
N THR A 162 -12.27 -10.47 4.11
CA THR A 162 -13.62 -10.46 3.55
C THR A 162 -14.16 -11.89 3.48
N ALA A 163 -15.49 -12.03 3.49
CA ALA A 163 -16.14 -13.32 3.30
C ALA A 163 -15.70 -13.99 1.98
N GLU A 164 -15.33 -15.26 2.07
CA GLU A 164 -14.97 -16.08 0.92
C GLU A 164 -16.20 -16.53 0.13
N GLY A 165 -16.04 -16.69 -1.18
CA GLY A 165 -17.11 -17.17 -2.07
C GLY A 165 -18.26 -16.19 -2.30
N VAL A 166 -18.21 -15.00 -1.69
CA VAL A 166 -19.22 -13.95 -1.94
C VAL A 166 -18.93 -13.17 -3.22
N PHE A 167 -17.67 -13.00 -3.60
CA PHE A 167 -17.28 -12.28 -4.81
C PHE A 167 -16.69 -13.22 -5.86
N GLU A 168 -17.17 -13.10 -7.09
CA GLU A 168 -16.77 -13.86 -8.26
C GLU A 168 -16.57 -12.90 -9.44
N VAL A 169 -15.33 -12.82 -9.92
CA VAL A 169 -14.91 -11.99 -11.06
C VAL A 169 -15.65 -12.40 -12.33
N GLY A 170 -16.31 -11.43 -12.96
CA GLY A 170 -17.15 -11.61 -14.15
C GLY A 170 -18.61 -12.00 -13.84
N SER A 171 -18.96 -12.21 -12.57
CA SER A 171 -20.29 -12.66 -12.12
C SER A 171 -20.98 -11.63 -11.24
N ASN A 172 -20.33 -11.17 -10.17
CA ASN A 172 -20.88 -10.15 -9.26
C ASN A 172 -19.89 -9.00 -8.94
N ILE A 173 -18.67 -9.08 -9.46
CA ILE A 173 -17.71 -7.98 -9.62
C ILE A 173 -17.11 -8.04 -11.02
N ALA A 174 -16.59 -6.94 -11.55
CA ALA A 174 -16.02 -6.86 -12.91
C ALA A 174 -16.97 -7.32 -14.02
N MET A 175 -18.28 -7.01 -13.91
CA MET A 175 -19.31 -7.50 -14.83
C MET A 175 -19.64 -6.52 -15.95
N THR A 176 -18.96 -5.38 -16.07
CA THR A 176 -19.29 -4.43 -17.13
C THR A 176 -19.11 -5.13 -18.48
N PRO A 177 -20.16 -5.24 -19.33
CA PRO A 177 -20.09 -6.08 -20.51
C PRO A 177 -18.97 -5.66 -21.46
N GLY A 178 -18.08 -6.58 -21.81
CA GLY A 178 -16.94 -6.30 -22.67
C GLY A 178 -16.38 -7.56 -23.32
N LYS A 179 -15.40 -7.39 -24.20
CA LYS A 179 -14.73 -8.47 -24.91
C LYS A 179 -13.23 -8.22 -24.96
N VAL A 180 -12.45 -9.29 -24.83
CA VAL A 180 -11.02 -9.25 -25.14
C VAL A 180 -10.86 -9.11 -26.65
N VAL A 181 -10.26 -8.01 -27.09
CA VAL A 181 -10.02 -7.69 -28.50
C VAL A 181 -8.58 -7.94 -28.94
N LYS A 182 -7.63 -8.03 -28.00
CA LYS A 182 -6.24 -8.40 -28.24
C LYS A 182 -5.69 -9.15 -27.02
N ARG A 183 -4.86 -10.16 -27.25
CA ARG A 183 -4.12 -10.88 -26.21
C ARG A 183 -2.65 -10.94 -26.61
N THR A 184 -1.77 -10.56 -25.69
CA THR A 184 -0.32 -10.60 -25.84
C THR A 184 0.27 -11.46 -24.72
N PRO A 185 1.59 -11.75 -24.74
CA PRO A 185 2.24 -12.39 -23.60
C PRO A 185 2.16 -11.59 -22.29
N LEU A 186 1.98 -10.26 -22.37
CA LEU A 186 2.01 -9.33 -21.23
C LEU A 186 0.63 -8.92 -20.74
N TYR A 187 -0.37 -8.83 -21.64
CA TYR A 187 -1.68 -8.30 -21.29
C TYR A 187 -2.82 -8.76 -22.21
N GLU A 188 -4.05 -8.56 -21.76
CA GLU A 188 -5.27 -8.60 -22.57
C GLU A 188 -5.86 -7.21 -22.70
N LEU A 189 -6.24 -6.81 -23.91
CA LEU A 189 -6.98 -5.57 -24.15
C LEU A 189 -8.47 -5.89 -24.16
N ILE A 190 -9.22 -5.30 -23.23
CA ILE A 190 -10.67 -5.43 -23.15
C ILE A 190 -11.30 -4.17 -23.75
N GLN A 191 -12.22 -4.34 -24.69
CA GLN A 191 -13.13 -3.27 -25.13
C GLN A 191 -14.49 -3.49 -24.45
N TYR A 192 -15.02 -2.45 -23.82
CA TYR A 192 -16.35 -2.51 -23.21
C TYR A 192 -17.44 -2.20 -24.24
N SER A 193 -18.60 -2.83 -24.06
CA SER A 193 -19.75 -2.70 -24.95
C SER A 193 -20.41 -1.34 -24.71
N PRO A 194 -20.65 -0.53 -25.76
CA PRO A 194 -21.29 0.77 -25.59
C PRO A 194 -22.71 0.61 -25.04
N THR A 195 -23.14 1.55 -24.19
CA THR A 195 -24.49 1.60 -23.62
C THR A 195 -25.30 2.81 -24.12
N THR A 196 -24.78 3.53 -25.11
CA THR A 196 -25.39 4.72 -25.72
C THR A 196 -25.46 4.57 -27.24
N ASP A 197 -26.41 5.25 -27.89
CA ASP A 197 -26.57 5.22 -29.35
C ASP A 197 -25.41 5.87 -30.11
N THR A 198 -24.75 6.84 -29.47
CA THR A 198 -23.57 7.55 -30.00
C THR A 198 -22.51 7.65 -28.92
N VAL A 199 -21.25 7.76 -29.34
CA VAL A 199 -20.08 7.86 -28.47
C VAL A 199 -19.16 8.99 -28.93
N TYR A 200 -18.29 9.46 -28.04
CA TYR A 200 -17.23 10.40 -28.42
C TYR A 200 -16.25 9.76 -29.41
N GLU A 201 -15.75 10.58 -30.35
CA GLU A 201 -14.80 10.15 -31.38
C GLU A 201 -13.46 9.68 -30.79
N THR A 202 -12.91 10.41 -29.83
CA THR A 202 -11.66 10.02 -29.15
C THR A 202 -11.97 9.01 -28.04
N PRO A 203 -11.48 7.76 -28.13
CA PRO A 203 -11.75 6.72 -27.13
C PRO A 203 -10.90 6.94 -25.87
N LEU A 204 -11.27 6.25 -24.80
CA LEU A 204 -10.53 6.20 -23.53
C LEU A 204 -9.83 4.84 -23.39
N ILE A 205 -8.52 4.83 -23.17
CA ILE A 205 -7.75 3.66 -22.74
C ILE A 205 -7.31 3.82 -21.28
N ILE A 206 -7.48 2.77 -20.49
CA ILE A 206 -7.16 2.75 -19.06
C ILE A 206 -6.04 1.74 -18.80
N PHE A 207 -4.98 2.21 -18.16
CA PHE A 207 -3.86 1.43 -17.67
C PHE A 207 -3.95 1.31 -16.13
N PRO A 208 -4.55 0.21 -15.62
CA PRO A 208 -4.62 -0.07 -14.20
C PRO A 208 -3.26 -0.51 -13.64
N PRO A 209 -3.03 -0.48 -12.31
CA PRO A 209 -1.83 -1.07 -11.74
C PRO A 209 -1.77 -2.58 -12.02
N TRP A 210 -0.56 -3.14 -12.09
CA TRP A 210 -0.34 -4.60 -12.18
C TRP A 210 0.16 -5.24 -10.87
N ILE A 211 0.21 -4.45 -9.79
CA ILE A 211 0.50 -4.94 -8.41
C ILE A 211 -0.74 -5.62 -7.80
N ASN A 212 -1.93 -5.22 -8.24
CA ASN A 212 -3.21 -5.89 -8.02
C ASN A 212 -3.96 -5.94 -9.35
N ARG A 213 -5.12 -6.60 -9.39
CA ARG A 213 -5.90 -6.74 -10.64
C ARG A 213 -6.63 -5.45 -11.05
N PHE A 214 -6.97 -5.36 -12.33
CA PHE A 214 -7.58 -4.16 -12.91
C PHE A 214 -8.96 -3.79 -12.35
N TYR A 215 -9.70 -4.77 -11.81
CA TYR A 215 -11.12 -4.61 -11.47
C TYR A 215 -11.38 -3.70 -10.25
N ILE A 216 -10.35 -3.09 -9.66
CA ILE A 216 -10.55 -1.94 -8.75
C ILE A 216 -11.34 -0.80 -9.40
N LEU A 217 -11.26 -0.66 -10.73
CA LEU A 217 -12.04 0.32 -11.50
C LEU A 217 -13.39 -0.24 -12.00
N ASP A 218 -13.69 -1.50 -11.69
CA ASP A 218 -14.91 -2.22 -12.09
C ASP A 218 -15.34 -3.20 -10.99
N LEU A 219 -15.60 -2.71 -9.77
CA LEU A 219 -16.01 -3.54 -8.63
C LEU A 219 -17.48 -3.99 -8.80
N SER A 220 -18.37 -3.61 -7.89
CA SER A 220 -19.81 -3.79 -8.07
C SER A 220 -20.33 -2.83 -9.13
N ALA A 221 -21.55 -3.08 -9.62
CA ALA A 221 -22.19 -2.24 -10.61
C ALA A 221 -22.30 -0.77 -10.14
N GLU A 222 -22.58 -0.52 -8.86
CA GLU A 222 -22.68 0.81 -8.26
C GLU A 222 -21.32 1.49 -8.02
N LYS A 223 -20.24 0.69 -8.02
CA LYS A 223 -18.86 1.14 -7.75
C LYS A 223 -17.93 0.93 -8.94
N SER A 224 -18.48 0.94 -10.16
CA SER A 224 -17.71 0.77 -11.38
C SER A 224 -17.50 2.11 -12.09
N PHE A 225 -16.25 2.57 -12.10
CA PHE A 225 -15.85 3.72 -12.90
C PHE A 225 -15.93 3.40 -14.40
N ILE A 226 -15.55 2.18 -14.78
CA ILE A 226 -15.59 1.73 -16.18
C ILE A 226 -17.02 1.74 -16.71
N ARG A 227 -17.97 1.18 -15.95
CA ARG A 227 -19.40 1.23 -16.30
C ARG A 227 -19.87 2.66 -16.46
N TRP A 228 -19.57 3.51 -15.48
CA TRP A 228 -19.95 4.92 -15.52
C TRP A 228 -19.39 5.64 -16.76
N ALA A 229 -18.11 5.41 -17.10
CA ALA A 229 -17.45 6.03 -18.24
C ALA A 229 -18.10 5.60 -19.58
N VAL A 230 -18.44 4.32 -19.71
CA VAL A 230 -19.20 3.80 -20.86
C VAL A 230 -20.59 4.45 -20.93
N GLU A 231 -21.28 4.59 -19.80
CA GLU A 231 -22.59 5.27 -19.70
C GLU A 231 -22.52 6.77 -20.06
N GLN A 232 -21.36 7.41 -19.89
CA GLN A 232 -21.15 8.79 -20.35
C GLN A 232 -20.92 8.90 -21.87
N GLY A 233 -20.93 7.80 -22.61
CA GLY A 233 -20.72 7.77 -24.06
C GLY A 233 -19.25 7.71 -24.47
N LEU A 234 -18.33 7.29 -23.59
CA LEU A 234 -16.95 6.99 -23.99
C LEU A 234 -16.86 5.55 -24.53
N THR A 235 -16.09 5.38 -25.60
CA THR A 235 -15.61 4.03 -25.96
C THR A 235 -14.43 3.70 -25.06
N VAL A 236 -14.58 2.72 -24.18
CA VAL A 236 -13.60 2.41 -23.12
C VAL A 236 -12.84 1.13 -23.43
N PHE A 237 -11.52 1.20 -23.31
CA PHE A 237 -10.61 0.07 -23.32
C PHE A 237 -9.86 -0.02 -22.00
N VAL A 238 -9.60 -1.24 -21.53
CA VAL A 238 -8.78 -1.49 -20.32
C VAL A 238 -7.72 -2.52 -20.65
N VAL A 239 -6.50 -2.25 -20.17
CA VAL A 239 -5.41 -3.23 -20.19
C VAL A 239 -5.49 -4.11 -18.95
N SER A 240 -5.80 -5.39 -19.13
CA SER A 240 -5.73 -6.41 -18.09
C SER A 240 -4.36 -7.08 -18.12
N TRP A 241 -3.50 -6.73 -17.16
CA TRP A 241 -2.13 -7.24 -17.10
C TRP A 241 -2.08 -8.71 -16.67
N ARG A 242 -1.17 -9.47 -17.27
CA ARG A 242 -0.88 -10.84 -16.85
C ARG A 242 -0.10 -10.82 -15.53
N SER A 243 -0.54 -11.63 -14.56
CA SER A 243 0.25 -11.90 -13.35
C SER A 243 1.54 -12.63 -13.72
N ALA A 244 2.68 -12.21 -13.16
CA ALA A 244 3.97 -12.80 -13.52
C ALA A 244 4.06 -14.29 -13.17
N ASP A 245 4.79 -15.01 -14.02
CA ASP A 245 5.27 -16.36 -13.77
C ASP A 245 6.72 -16.46 -14.24
N ALA A 246 7.31 -17.65 -14.14
CA ALA A 246 8.72 -17.86 -14.52
C ALA A 246 9.03 -17.49 -15.99
N SER A 247 8.04 -17.48 -16.89
CA SER A 247 8.24 -17.06 -18.29
C SER A 247 8.44 -15.54 -18.44
N MET A 248 8.16 -14.77 -17.40
CA MET A 248 8.27 -13.31 -17.38
C MET A 248 9.53 -12.82 -16.66
N ALA A 249 10.49 -13.70 -16.34
CA ALA A 249 11.69 -13.37 -15.58
C ALA A 249 12.52 -12.20 -16.15
N ASP A 250 12.58 -12.13 -17.48
CA ASP A 250 13.35 -11.12 -18.21
C ASP A 250 12.56 -9.84 -18.49
N VAL A 251 11.28 -9.76 -18.08
CA VAL A 251 10.46 -8.56 -18.29
C VAL A 251 11.07 -7.39 -17.53
N THR A 252 11.24 -6.29 -18.27
CA THR A 252 11.80 -5.01 -17.84
C THR A 252 10.78 -3.90 -18.00
N TRP A 253 11.17 -2.68 -17.64
CA TRP A 253 10.28 -1.53 -17.77
C TRP A 253 9.99 -1.17 -19.23
N ASP A 254 10.98 -1.33 -20.11
CA ASP A 254 10.85 -1.19 -21.56
C ASP A 254 9.70 -2.02 -22.12
N ASP A 255 9.50 -3.23 -21.60
CA ASP A 255 8.46 -4.12 -22.06
C ASP A 255 7.06 -3.60 -21.71
N TYR A 256 6.89 -2.99 -20.54
CA TYR A 256 5.63 -2.37 -20.14
C TYR A 256 5.35 -1.08 -20.93
N VAL A 257 6.38 -0.33 -21.31
CA VAL A 257 6.24 0.87 -22.14
C VAL A 257 5.96 0.50 -23.60
N GLU A 258 6.87 -0.22 -24.26
CA GLU A 258 6.82 -0.51 -25.69
C GLU A 258 5.75 -1.56 -26.03
N ARG A 259 5.81 -2.71 -25.36
CA ARG A 259 4.95 -3.88 -25.64
C ARG A 259 3.67 -3.90 -24.81
N GLY A 260 3.50 -2.91 -23.94
CA GLY A 260 2.31 -2.72 -23.11
C GLY A 260 1.54 -1.47 -23.53
N GLN A 261 1.97 -0.30 -23.04
CA GLN A 261 1.21 0.93 -23.18
C GLN A 261 1.19 1.47 -24.62
N ILE A 262 2.35 1.57 -25.28
CA ILE A 262 2.42 2.05 -26.67
C ILE A 262 1.69 1.07 -27.60
N ASP A 263 1.98 -0.23 -27.50
CA ASP A 263 1.29 -1.28 -28.27
C ASP A 263 -0.24 -1.23 -28.10
N ALA A 264 -0.75 -1.02 -26.88
CA ALA A 264 -2.18 -0.91 -26.63
C ALA A 264 -2.78 0.39 -27.21
N ILE A 265 -2.10 1.53 -27.10
CA ILE A 265 -2.52 2.80 -27.70
C ILE A 265 -2.62 2.65 -29.23
N ASP A 266 -1.59 2.10 -29.86
CA ASP A 266 -1.58 1.90 -31.31
C ASP A 266 -2.66 0.92 -31.74
N THR A 267 -2.87 -0.17 -30.99
CA THR A 267 -3.96 -1.12 -31.24
C THR A 267 -5.33 -0.43 -31.25
N VAL A 268 -5.62 0.41 -30.26
CA VAL A 268 -6.92 1.12 -30.16
C VAL A 268 -7.09 2.08 -31.33
N ARG A 269 -6.04 2.85 -31.66
CA ARG A 269 -6.04 3.81 -32.77
C ARG A 269 -6.28 3.14 -34.10
N GLU A 270 -5.59 2.04 -34.37
CA GLU A 270 -5.73 1.24 -35.59
C GLU A 270 -7.11 0.59 -35.70
N LEU A 271 -7.62 -0.01 -34.61
CA LEU A 271 -8.92 -0.67 -34.59
C LEU A 271 -10.08 0.29 -34.89
N LEU A 272 -9.99 1.53 -34.40
CA LEU A 272 -11.06 2.52 -34.53
C LEU A 272 -10.83 3.53 -35.65
N GLY A 273 -9.64 3.55 -36.27
CA GLY A 273 -9.27 4.53 -37.27
C GLY A 273 -9.21 5.96 -36.74
N VAL A 274 -8.76 6.14 -35.49
CA VAL A 274 -8.68 7.44 -34.81
C VAL A 274 -7.24 7.91 -34.65
N ASP A 275 -7.03 9.22 -34.72
CA ASP A 275 -5.68 9.79 -34.64
C ASP A 275 -5.06 9.69 -33.25
N ALA A 276 -5.88 9.73 -32.19
CA ALA A 276 -5.44 9.82 -30.80
C ALA A 276 -6.40 9.13 -29.82
N VAL A 277 -5.94 8.92 -28.59
CA VAL A 277 -6.73 8.41 -27.46
C VAL A 277 -6.65 9.33 -26.25
N HIS A 278 -7.65 9.27 -25.37
CA HIS A 278 -7.51 9.70 -23.98
C HIS A 278 -6.92 8.55 -23.17
N ALA A 279 -5.97 8.81 -22.27
CA ALA A 279 -5.32 7.79 -21.46
C ALA A 279 -5.50 8.04 -19.96
N ILE A 280 -5.86 7.00 -19.21
CA ILE A 280 -5.79 7.01 -17.74
C ILE A 280 -4.68 6.07 -17.30
N GLY A 281 -3.82 6.51 -16.38
CA GLY A 281 -2.85 5.66 -15.71
C GLY A 281 -3.06 5.68 -14.19
N TYR A 282 -3.19 4.51 -13.57
CA TYR A 282 -3.41 4.39 -12.13
C TYR A 282 -2.18 3.81 -11.44
N CYS A 283 -1.69 4.50 -10.41
CA CYS A 283 -0.60 4.06 -9.52
C CYS A 283 0.67 3.76 -10.33
N VAL A 284 1.24 2.55 -10.24
CA VAL A 284 2.47 2.18 -10.98
C VAL A 284 2.30 2.27 -12.50
N ALA A 285 1.09 2.02 -13.02
CA ALA A 285 0.82 2.16 -14.44
C ALA A 285 0.69 3.63 -14.85
N GLY A 286 0.29 4.52 -13.93
CA GLY A 286 0.38 5.97 -14.12
C GLY A 286 1.81 6.48 -14.11
N THR A 287 2.65 5.95 -13.21
CA THR A 287 4.11 6.23 -13.21
C THR A 287 4.73 5.87 -14.55
N THR A 288 4.34 4.71 -15.08
CA THR A 288 4.81 4.22 -16.38
C THR A 288 4.19 5.00 -17.54
N LEU A 289 2.93 5.44 -17.43
CA LEU A 289 2.30 6.31 -18.42
C LEU A 289 3.04 7.65 -18.56
N ALA A 290 3.51 8.23 -17.46
CA ALA A 290 4.30 9.46 -17.51
C ALA A 290 5.61 9.26 -18.30
N ALA A 291 6.27 8.13 -18.12
CA ALA A 291 7.45 7.74 -18.89
C ALA A 291 7.10 7.48 -20.37
N THR A 292 6.03 6.75 -20.65
CA THR A 292 5.52 6.48 -22.01
C THR A 292 5.24 7.76 -22.78
N LEU A 293 4.58 8.75 -22.14
CA LEU A 293 4.32 10.05 -22.77
C LEU A 293 5.63 10.79 -23.10
N ALA A 294 6.62 10.73 -22.21
CA ALA A 294 7.92 11.37 -22.44
C ALA A 294 8.67 10.70 -23.60
N VAL A 295 8.59 9.37 -23.70
CA VAL A 295 9.13 8.60 -24.83
C VAL A 295 8.44 8.99 -26.14
N LEU A 296 7.10 9.04 -26.15
CA LEU A 296 6.34 9.48 -27.32
C LEU A 296 6.70 10.91 -27.73
N ALA A 297 6.82 11.83 -26.78
CA ALA A 297 7.21 13.21 -27.04
C ALA A 297 8.63 13.31 -27.63
N ALA A 298 9.61 12.63 -27.03
CA ALA A 298 10.99 12.58 -27.54
C ALA A 298 11.09 12.01 -28.96
N ARG A 299 10.16 11.11 -29.34
CA ARG A 299 10.08 10.52 -30.68
C ARG A 299 9.24 11.32 -31.68
N GLY A 300 8.68 12.47 -31.29
CA GLY A 300 7.79 13.27 -32.14
C GLY A 300 6.43 12.58 -32.39
N GLN A 301 5.95 11.80 -31.41
CA GLN A 301 4.74 10.99 -31.48
C GLN A 301 3.75 11.33 -30.36
N ALA A 302 3.88 12.51 -29.73
CA ALA A 302 3.02 12.95 -28.63
C ALA A 302 1.52 12.97 -29.02
N ASP A 303 1.22 13.31 -30.27
CA ASP A 303 -0.16 13.45 -30.78
C ASP A 303 -0.98 12.15 -30.74
N ARG A 304 -0.36 11.00 -30.47
CA ARG A 304 -1.07 9.72 -30.26
C ARG A 304 -1.94 9.73 -28.99
N VAL A 305 -1.64 10.59 -28.02
CA VAL A 305 -2.40 10.74 -26.77
C VAL A 305 -2.90 12.18 -26.65
N LYS A 306 -4.22 12.36 -26.78
CA LYS A 306 -4.87 13.67 -26.77
C LYS A 306 -4.93 14.28 -25.38
N SER A 307 -5.14 13.46 -24.36
CA SER A 307 -4.99 13.85 -22.95
C SER A 307 -4.63 12.64 -22.10
N ALA A 308 -3.98 12.90 -20.97
CA ALA A 308 -3.64 11.90 -19.97
C ALA A 308 -4.20 12.31 -18.60
N THR A 309 -4.63 11.33 -17.82
CA THR A 309 -5.12 11.53 -16.44
C THR A 309 -4.47 10.52 -15.52
N PHE A 310 -3.99 10.98 -14.37
CA PHE A 310 -3.20 10.18 -13.43
C PHE A 310 -3.98 9.96 -12.14
N PHE A 311 -4.38 8.73 -11.87
CA PHE A 311 -4.99 8.36 -10.60
C PHE A 311 -3.90 7.93 -9.64
N THR A 312 -3.71 8.68 -8.55
CA THR A 312 -2.76 8.37 -7.46
C THR A 312 -1.40 7.83 -7.95
N ALA A 313 -0.86 8.44 -9.00
CA ALA A 313 0.40 8.04 -9.60
C ALA A 313 1.53 8.94 -9.10
N GLN A 314 2.63 8.32 -8.69
CA GLN A 314 3.80 9.02 -8.18
C GLN A 314 4.89 9.03 -9.25
N VAL A 315 5.40 10.22 -9.58
CA VAL A 315 6.53 10.36 -10.53
C VAL A 315 7.78 10.90 -9.85
N ASP A 316 7.61 11.68 -8.78
CA ASP A 316 8.67 12.10 -7.86
C ASP A 316 8.59 11.28 -6.57
N PHE A 317 9.60 10.48 -6.30
CA PHE A 317 9.68 9.55 -5.17
C PHE A 317 10.43 10.11 -3.96
N SER A 318 10.81 11.40 -3.99
CA SER A 318 11.48 12.05 -2.86
C SER A 318 10.66 11.98 -1.56
N GLU A 319 9.33 12.02 -1.67
CA GLU A 319 8.38 11.91 -0.56
C GLU A 319 7.43 10.70 -0.73
N ALA A 320 7.96 9.50 -0.96
CA ALA A 320 7.17 8.27 -1.13
C ALA A 320 6.62 7.63 0.16
N GLY A 321 6.56 8.40 1.25
CA GLY A 321 6.03 7.97 2.55
C GLY A 321 6.79 6.80 3.19
N ASP A 322 6.09 6.02 4.02
CA ASP A 322 6.66 4.92 4.80
C ASP A 322 7.29 3.82 3.93
N LEU A 323 7.01 3.76 2.63
CA LEU A 323 7.69 2.84 1.72
C LEU A 323 9.21 3.08 1.67
N ASN A 324 9.67 4.33 1.84
CA ASN A 324 11.09 4.67 1.87
C ASN A 324 11.84 4.02 3.04
N VAL A 325 11.12 3.62 4.10
CA VAL A 325 11.65 2.87 5.25
C VAL A 325 12.12 1.47 4.83
N PHE A 326 11.48 0.88 3.83
CA PHE A 326 11.70 -0.49 3.36
C PHE A 326 12.63 -0.60 2.13
N VAL A 327 13.20 0.51 1.69
CA VAL A 327 14.05 0.56 0.48
C VAL A 327 15.46 1.00 0.86
N ASP A 328 16.23 0.11 1.47
CA ASP A 328 17.70 0.21 1.59
C ASP A 328 18.41 -0.99 0.94
N ASP A 329 19.74 -0.93 0.86
CA ASP A 329 20.54 -1.92 0.16
C ASP A 329 20.41 -3.33 0.75
N GLU A 330 20.20 -3.45 2.07
CA GLU A 330 20.00 -4.74 2.74
C GLU A 330 18.62 -5.33 2.39
N GLN A 331 17.56 -4.52 2.42
CA GLN A 331 16.23 -4.98 2.02
C GLN A 331 16.14 -5.27 0.53
N LEU A 332 16.80 -4.49 -0.32
CA LEU A 332 16.86 -4.77 -1.77
C LEU A 332 17.55 -6.11 -2.05
N ALA A 333 18.63 -6.42 -1.34
CA ALA A 333 19.30 -7.73 -1.43
C ALA A 333 18.39 -8.88 -0.96
N LEU A 334 17.63 -8.66 0.13
CA LEU A 334 16.64 -9.63 0.59
C LEU A 334 15.54 -9.85 -0.46
N ILE A 335 14.94 -8.80 -1.00
CA ILE A 335 13.89 -8.88 -2.03
C ILE A 335 14.41 -9.60 -3.28
N GLN A 336 15.65 -9.30 -3.69
CA GLN A 336 16.29 -10.01 -4.81
C GLN A 336 16.40 -11.51 -4.55
N SER A 337 16.71 -11.90 -3.31
CA SER A 337 16.78 -13.32 -2.91
C SER A 337 15.43 -14.03 -2.89
N LEU A 338 14.31 -13.29 -2.81
CA LEU A 338 12.95 -13.83 -2.86
C LEU A 338 12.47 -14.08 -4.29
N GLY A 339 13.08 -13.42 -5.29
CA GLY A 339 12.72 -13.52 -6.71
C GLY A 339 13.43 -14.63 -7.49
N LYS A 340 13.88 -15.71 -6.83
CA LYS A 340 14.73 -16.76 -7.44
C LYS A 340 14.10 -17.46 -8.65
N ASP A 341 12.78 -17.54 -8.69
CA ASP A 341 12.04 -18.18 -9.79
C ASP A 341 11.70 -17.20 -10.94
N GLY A 342 12.34 -16.01 -10.95
CA GLY A 342 12.15 -14.98 -11.98
C GLY A 342 11.01 -14.00 -11.69
N TYR A 343 10.19 -14.26 -10.67
CA TYR A 343 9.13 -13.36 -10.23
C TYR A 343 9.08 -13.27 -8.71
N LEU A 344 8.57 -12.14 -8.21
CA LEU A 344 8.24 -11.96 -6.80
C LEU A 344 6.79 -12.42 -6.59
N ASP A 345 6.61 -13.33 -5.64
CA ASP A 345 5.29 -13.78 -5.20
C ASP A 345 4.50 -12.62 -4.60
N GLY A 346 3.26 -12.41 -5.07
CA GLY A 346 2.41 -11.29 -4.65
C GLY A 346 2.13 -11.24 -3.15
N ARG A 347 2.27 -12.35 -2.43
CA ARG A 347 2.08 -12.41 -0.96
C ARG A 347 3.11 -11.57 -0.21
N TYR A 348 4.33 -11.42 -0.72
CA TYR A 348 5.33 -10.53 -0.12
C TYR A 348 4.91 -9.07 -0.22
N MET A 349 4.38 -8.66 -1.38
CA MET A 349 3.85 -7.30 -1.55
C MET A 349 2.63 -7.06 -0.66
N ALA A 350 1.72 -8.02 -0.58
CA ALA A 350 0.56 -7.92 0.30
C ALA A 350 0.97 -7.77 1.78
N ALA A 351 1.97 -8.52 2.23
CA ALA A 351 2.52 -8.37 3.58
C ALA A 351 3.06 -6.96 3.81
N THR A 352 3.88 -6.43 2.90
CA THR A 352 4.42 -5.07 2.99
C THR A 352 3.32 -4.01 2.98
N PHE A 353 2.34 -4.10 2.06
CA PHE A 353 1.21 -3.16 2.03
C PHE A 353 0.32 -3.24 3.27
N ASN A 354 0.13 -4.43 3.85
CA ASN A 354 -0.60 -4.58 5.11
C ASN A 354 0.13 -3.91 6.28
N LEU A 355 1.47 -3.97 6.31
CA LEU A 355 2.28 -3.24 7.28
C LEU A 355 2.15 -1.71 7.10
N LEU A 356 2.03 -1.24 5.85
CA LEU A 356 1.97 0.19 5.49
C LEU A 356 0.58 0.82 5.61
N ARG A 357 -0.50 0.08 5.31
CA ARG A 357 -1.89 0.59 5.36
C ARG A 357 -2.40 0.86 6.78
N GLY A 358 -1.52 0.71 7.77
CA GLY A 358 -1.71 1.23 9.10
C GLY A 358 -2.42 0.26 10.04
N ARG A 359 -1.97 0.38 11.29
CA ARG A 359 -2.58 0.04 12.59
C ARG A 359 -4.04 -0.42 12.57
N ASP A 360 -4.96 0.34 11.97
CA ASP A 360 -6.38 0.05 12.03
C ASP A 360 -6.78 -1.18 11.21
N LEU A 361 -6.16 -1.43 10.05
CA LEU A 361 -6.64 -2.52 9.20
C LEU A 361 -6.36 -3.88 9.83
N ILE A 362 -5.13 -4.14 10.30
CA ILE A 362 -4.78 -5.43 10.93
C ILE A 362 -5.47 -5.60 12.29
N TRP A 363 -5.38 -4.62 13.18
CA TRP A 363 -5.87 -4.79 14.55
C TRP A 363 -7.40 -4.86 14.62
N ASN A 364 -8.12 -4.26 13.67
CA ASN A 364 -9.57 -4.44 13.60
C ASN A 364 -9.94 -5.91 13.34
N TYR A 365 -9.27 -6.64 12.42
CA TYR A 365 -9.57 -8.07 12.20
C TYR A 365 -9.17 -8.93 13.39
N VAL A 366 -8.04 -8.61 14.03
CA VAL A 366 -7.64 -9.30 15.26
C VAL A 366 -8.75 -9.17 16.30
N THR A 367 -9.22 -7.96 16.59
CA THR A 367 -10.28 -7.74 17.58
C THR A 367 -11.62 -8.36 17.14
N SER A 368 -12.11 -8.07 15.94
CA SER A 368 -13.43 -8.54 15.47
C SER A 368 -13.46 -10.05 15.22
N ASN A 369 -12.57 -10.56 14.37
CA ASN A 369 -12.68 -11.93 13.88
C ASN A 369 -11.99 -12.93 14.80
N TYR A 370 -10.86 -12.58 15.43
CA TYR A 370 -10.12 -13.51 16.29
C TYR A 370 -10.50 -13.41 17.77
N LEU A 371 -10.91 -12.24 18.28
CA LEU A 371 -11.31 -12.10 19.68
C LEU A 371 -12.83 -12.12 19.88
N LEU A 372 -13.60 -11.38 19.08
CA LEU A 372 -15.06 -11.33 19.18
C LEU A 372 -15.76 -12.48 18.42
N GLY A 373 -15.03 -13.23 17.59
CA GLY A 373 -15.56 -14.35 16.82
C GLY A 373 -16.57 -13.92 15.74
N GLU A 374 -16.50 -12.67 15.30
CA GLU A 374 -17.37 -12.15 14.24
C GLU A 374 -17.04 -12.81 12.90
N ASP A 375 -18.06 -12.98 12.06
CA ASP A 375 -17.85 -13.44 10.68
C ASP A 375 -17.22 -12.33 9.83
N TYR A 376 -16.53 -12.73 8.76
CA TYR A 376 -15.97 -11.77 7.81
C TYR A 376 -17.10 -11.07 7.05
N MET A 377 -17.09 -9.74 7.04
CA MET A 377 -18.05 -8.98 6.24
C MET A 377 -17.68 -9.07 4.75
N PRO A 378 -18.66 -9.21 3.84
CA PRO A 378 -18.39 -9.16 2.41
C PRO A 378 -18.05 -7.73 2.02
N PHE A 379 -16.78 -7.50 1.70
CA PHE A 379 -16.28 -6.19 1.27
C PHE A 379 -15.41 -6.32 0.01
N ASP A 380 -15.94 -5.81 -1.09
CA ASP A 380 -15.37 -5.90 -2.44
C ASP A 380 -13.96 -5.33 -2.55
N LEU A 381 -13.68 -4.19 -1.91
CA LEU A 381 -12.35 -3.58 -1.93
C LEU A 381 -11.29 -4.46 -1.23
N LEU A 382 -11.68 -5.18 -0.18
CA LEU A 382 -10.75 -6.09 0.51
C LEU A 382 -10.60 -7.41 -0.24
N HIS A 383 -11.65 -7.87 -0.92
CA HIS A 383 -11.54 -8.97 -1.88
C HIS A 383 -10.49 -8.65 -2.94
N TRP A 384 -10.62 -7.49 -3.60
CA TRP A 384 -9.63 -6.99 -4.56
C TRP A 384 -8.23 -6.90 -3.96
N ASN A 385 -8.10 -6.40 -2.73
CA ASN A 385 -6.80 -6.24 -2.11
C ASN A 385 -6.12 -7.59 -1.85
N SER A 386 -6.89 -8.62 -1.49
CA SER A 386 -6.41 -9.98 -1.26
C SER A 386 -6.12 -10.76 -2.56
N ASP A 387 -6.65 -10.32 -3.69
CA ASP A 387 -6.39 -10.91 -5.01
C ASP A 387 -5.11 -10.32 -5.62
N VAL A 388 -4.00 -10.79 -5.07
CA VAL A 388 -2.65 -10.35 -5.38
C VAL A 388 -2.16 -10.87 -6.73
N THR A 389 -1.26 -10.13 -7.37
CA THR A 389 -0.54 -10.56 -8.58
C THR A 389 0.95 -10.67 -8.30
N ASN A 390 1.62 -11.54 -9.05
CA ASN A 390 3.06 -11.66 -9.03
C ASN A 390 3.71 -10.57 -9.90
N LEU A 391 4.92 -10.17 -9.53
CA LEU A 391 5.69 -9.14 -10.23
C LEU A 391 6.94 -9.73 -10.88
N PRO A 392 7.32 -9.35 -12.12
CA PRO A 392 8.61 -9.76 -12.68
C PRO A 392 9.75 -9.27 -11.80
N ALA A 393 10.66 -10.16 -11.38
CA ALA A 393 11.66 -9.85 -10.37
C ALA A 393 12.63 -8.75 -10.86
N LYS A 394 13.04 -8.83 -12.12
CA LYS A 394 13.95 -7.86 -12.75
C LYS A 394 13.34 -6.46 -12.82
N TRP A 395 12.11 -6.35 -13.33
CA TRP A 395 11.37 -5.09 -13.32
C TRP A 395 11.21 -4.54 -11.90
N HIS A 396 10.79 -5.36 -10.94
CA HIS A 396 10.55 -4.91 -9.57
C HIS A 396 11.82 -4.40 -8.89
N GLN A 397 12.96 -5.06 -9.11
CA GLN A 397 14.25 -4.61 -8.59
C GLN A 397 14.63 -3.24 -9.16
N SER A 398 14.50 -3.03 -10.47
CA SER A 398 14.72 -1.72 -11.09
C SER A 398 13.73 -0.67 -10.57
N TYR A 399 12.45 -1.02 -10.40
CA TYR A 399 11.44 -0.10 -9.89
C TYR A 399 11.78 0.43 -8.48
N LEU A 400 12.18 -0.45 -7.55
CA LEU A 400 12.59 -0.01 -6.22
C LEU A 400 13.91 0.77 -6.23
N THR A 401 14.87 0.33 -7.02
CA THR A 401 16.21 0.92 -7.06
C THR A 401 16.19 2.28 -7.77
N ASP A 402 15.73 2.31 -9.02
CA ASP A 402 15.79 3.48 -9.86
C ASP A 402 14.77 4.55 -9.45
N LEU A 403 13.60 4.15 -8.91
CA LEU A 403 12.55 5.10 -8.54
C LEU A 403 12.54 5.41 -7.05
N TYR A 404 12.25 4.43 -6.19
CA TYR A 404 12.13 4.69 -4.75
C TYR A 404 13.45 5.13 -4.10
N ARG A 405 14.57 4.44 -4.42
CA ARG A 405 15.86 4.76 -3.81
C ARG A 405 16.53 5.97 -4.47
N ASP A 406 16.65 5.94 -5.80
CA ASP A 406 17.50 6.88 -6.54
C ASP A 406 16.72 8.01 -7.24
N ASN A 407 15.37 7.97 -7.20
CA ASN A 407 14.45 8.97 -7.77
C ASN A 407 14.87 9.45 -9.18
N ARG A 408 15.19 8.51 -10.06
CA ARG A 408 15.78 8.78 -11.38
C ARG A 408 14.77 9.22 -12.43
N LEU A 409 13.48 8.95 -12.24
CA LEU A 409 12.44 9.33 -13.21
C LEU A 409 12.29 10.84 -13.38
N VAL A 410 12.45 11.62 -12.31
CA VAL A 410 12.41 13.09 -12.37
C VAL A 410 13.73 13.71 -12.87
N GLN A 411 14.78 12.90 -13.05
CA GLN A 411 16.08 13.36 -13.52
C GLN A 411 16.15 13.20 -15.05
N PRO A 412 16.17 14.30 -15.83
CA PRO A 412 16.12 14.23 -17.29
C PRO A 412 17.25 13.38 -17.87
N GLY A 413 16.90 12.37 -18.67
CA GLY A 413 17.84 11.46 -19.32
C GLY A 413 18.52 10.45 -18.39
N ALA A 414 18.13 10.37 -17.11
CA ALA A 414 18.71 9.38 -16.21
C ALA A 414 18.19 7.97 -16.49
N LEU A 415 16.97 7.83 -17.02
CA LEU A 415 16.37 6.56 -17.46
C LEU A 415 16.12 6.59 -18.96
N HIS A 416 16.12 5.41 -19.58
CA HIS A 416 15.90 5.22 -21.00
C HIS A 416 14.91 4.10 -21.24
N ILE A 417 14.18 4.19 -22.35
CA ILE A 417 13.41 3.09 -22.93
C ILE A 417 13.99 2.83 -24.33
N GLY A 418 14.63 1.67 -24.50
CA GLY A 418 15.56 1.43 -25.59
C GLY A 418 16.61 2.54 -25.65
N GLU A 419 16.76 3.16 -26.82
CA GLU A 419 17.68 4.28 -27.03
C GLU A 419 17.08 5.65 -26.69
N THR A 420 15.83 5.72 -26.22
CA THR A 420 15.12 6.98 -25.99
C THR A 420 15.25 7.43 -24.54
N PRO A 421 15.91 8.58 -24.25
CA PRO A 421 15.98 9.11 -22.89
C PRO A 421 14.61 9.59 -22.42
N ILE A 422 14.31 9.36 -21.15
CA ILE A 422 13.09 9.85 -20.50
C ILE A 422 13.34 11.27 -19.96
N ASP A 423 12.51 12.22 -20.38
CA ASP A 423 12.47 13.57 -19.83
C ASP A 423 11.01 14.01 -19.65
N LEU A 424 10.52 14.00 -18.41
CA LEU A 424 9.14 14.34 -18.08
C LEU A 424 8.77 15.79 -18.44
N ARG A 425 9.76 16.66 -18.66
CA ARG A 425 9.51 18.05 -19.10
C ARG A 425 9.02 18.12 -20.54
N LEU A 426 9.33 17.10 -21.35
CA LEU A 426 8.88 17.00 -22.75
C LEU A 426 7.39 16.68 -22.87
N ASN A 427 6.74 16.31 -21.77
CA ASN A 427 5.28 16.16 -21.70
C ASN A 427 4.55 17.51 -21.85
N SER A 428 5.26 18.63 -22.08
CA SER A 428 4.64 19.90 -22.48
C SER A 428 5.47 20.67 -23.50
N PRO A 429 4.90 20.86 -24.71
CA PRO A 429 4.78 22.22 -25.22
C PRO A 429 3.44 22.43 -25.96
N GLY A 430 2.55 23.27 -25.42
CA GLY A 430 1.44 23.89 -26.20
C GLY A 430 0.00 23.47 -25.90
N GLY A 431 -0.27 22.57 -24.94
CA GLY A 431 -1.64 22.27 -24.53
C GLY A 431 -1.74 21.15 -23.48
N SER A 432 -1.99 21.53 -22.23
CA SER A 432 -2.68 20.77 -21.17
C SER A 432 -2.52 19.23 -21.09
N VAL A 433 -1.31 18.67 -21.17
CA VAL A 433 -1.08 17.23 -20.88
C VAL A 433 -0.96 16.93 -19.36
N PHE A 434 -0.91 17.97 -18.52
CA PHE A 434 -1.04 17.85 -17.07
C PHE A 434 -2.25 18.65 -16.56
N ASP A 435 -3.45 18.26 -16.97
CA ASP A 435 -4.59 18.37 -16.05
C ASP A 435 -4.51 17.17 -15.10
N ALA A 436 -3.48 17.17 -14.24
CA ALA A 436 -3.40 16.24 -13.12
C ALA A 436 -4.49 16.62 -12.12
N VAL A 437 -5.73 16.19 -12.39
CA VAL A 437 -6.71 16.06 -11.33
C VAL A 437 -6.24 14.87 -10.49
N ALA A 438 -5.44 15.15 -9.47
CA ALA A 438 -5.26 14.23 -8.36
C ALA A 438 -6.63 14.13 -7.67
N ILE A 439 -7.38 13.08 -8.01
CA ILE A 439 -8.57 12.67 -7.26
C ILE A 439 -8.10 11.78 -6.11
#